data_AF-A0A3M0Z2U8-F1
#
_entry.id   AF-A0A3M0Z2U8-F1
#
_cell.length_a   1.000
_cell.length_b   1.000
_cell.length_c   1.000
_cell.angle_alpha   90.00
_cell.angle_beta   90.00
_cell.angle_gamma   90.00
#
_symmetry.space_group_name_H-M   'P 1'
#
loop_
_entity.id
_entity.type
_entity.pdbx_description
1 polymer ?
#
loop_
_entity_poly.entity_id
_entity_poly.type
_entity_poly.pdbx_seq_one_letter_code
_entity_poly.pdbx_strand_id
1 'polypeptide(L)'
;MPEIRIRPSAGPTRSRGEPRVRPPAVAGAFYPADEATLRAQVAELLAAGAAAAEAGAAAPKALIAPHAGYVYSGPVAGSAYARVAPWAGRIRRVVLLGPSHRVPLPGLALPESELFLTPLGAVPVDAEGAALAARLPQVRRLEQAHAFEHSLEVHLPFLQELLGPFALVPLVVGDAEPEAVAEVLEALWGGEETLIVVSSDLSHYLDYESARRLDALTARAIQELRPEAVGPHQACGRHPINGLLVAARRRGLVPELLDLRSSGDTAGPRDQVVGYGAWAFVPRGEGPEGRGEGPGEGHGGNDAGRRPS
;
A
#
# COMPACT_ATOMS: atom_id res chain seq x y z
N MET A 1 51.76 -44.96 -1.68
CA MET A 1 50.91 -44.14 -2.57
C MET A 1 50.13 -43.18 -1.69
N PRO A 2 50.29 -41.85 -1.82
CA PRO A 2 49.79 -40.87 -0.86
C PRO A 2 48.29 -40.57 -1.06
N GLU A 3 47.64 -40.19 0.04
CA GLU A 3 46.24 -39.82 0.17
C GLU A 3 45.90 -38.52 -0.62
N ILE A 4 44.82 -38.56 -1.41
CA ILE A 4 44.26 -37.37 -2.06
C ILE A 4 43.22 -36.75 -1.11
N ARG A 5 43.63 -35.66 -0.43
CA ARG A 5 42.70 -34.76 0.27
C ARG A 5 41.99 -33.86 -0.75
N ILE A 6 40.70 -34.07 -0.93
CA ILE A 6 39.83 -33.13 -1.66
C ILE A 6 39.62 -31.91 -0.78
N ARG A 7 40.10 -30.74 -1.22
CA ARG A 7 39.80 -29.45 -0.58
C ARG A 7 38.38 -29.02 -0.97
N PRO A 8 37.56 -28.50 -0.04
CA PRO A 8 36.29 -27.90 -0.41
C PRO A 8 36.56 -26.61 -1.19
N SER A 9 35.94 -26.50 -2.37
CA SER A 9 35.90 -25.29 -3.18
C SER A 9 35.18 -24.20 -2.39
N ALA A 10 35.90 -23.14 -2.00
CA ALA A 10 35.29 -21.92 -1.50
C ALA A 10 34.42 -21.33 -2.63
N GLY A 11 33.11 -21.21 -2.37
CA GLY A 11 32.21 -20.45 -3.23
C GLY A 11 32.66 -18.99 -3.34
N PRO A 12 32.23 -18.26 -4.37
CA PRO A 12 32.74 -16.92 -4.67
C PRO A 12 32.47 -15.98 -3.49
N THR A 13 33.56 -15.48 -2.89
CA THR A 13 33.57 -14.34 -1.98
C THR A 13 33.05 -13.11 -2.72
N ARG A 14 31.87 -12.60 -2.33
CA ARG A 14 31.32 -11.34 -2.84
C ARG A 14 32.28 -10.18 -2.56
N SER A 15 32.46 -9.28 -3.53
CA SER A 15 33.20 -8.04 -3.34
C SER A 15 32.47 -7.16 -2.31
N ARG A 16 33.23 -6.55 -1.38
CA ARG A 16 32.69 -5.53 -0.48
C ARG A 16 32.39 -4.28 -1.32
N GLY A 17 31.15 -4.06 -1.74
CA GLY A 17 30.76 -2.82 -2.41
C GLY A 17 29.49 -2.87 -3.26
N GLU A 18 29.00 -4.04 -3.67
CA GLU A 18 27.76 -4.14 -4.46
C GLU A 18 26.52 -4.26 -3.55
N PRO A 19 25.45 -3.50 -3.82
CA PRO A 19 24.22 -3.56 -3.02
C PRO A 19 23.59 -4.94 -3.12
N ARG A 20 22.96 -5.42 -2.04
CA ARG A 20 22.14 -6.64 -2.11
C ARG A 20 20.87 -6.35 -2.91
N VAL A 21 20.56 -7.20 -3.88
CA VAL A 21 19.48 -6.98 -4.84
C VAL A 21 18.44 -8.10 -4.75
N ARG A 22 17.16 -7.73 -4.70
CA ARG A 22 16.02 -8.63 -4.92
C ARG A 22 15.60 -8.55 -6.40
N PRO A 23 15.79 -9.62 -7.21
CA PRO A 23 15.30 -9.66 -8.59
C PRO A 23 13.77 -9.73 -8.65
N PRO A 24 13.14 -9.43 -9.80
CA PRO A 24 11.72 -9.69 -9.98
C PRO A 24 11.45 -11.19 -9.95
N ALA A 25 10.46 -11.62 -9.15
CA ALA A 25 10.05 -12.99 -9.01
C ALA A 25 8.91 -13.37 -9.98
N VAL A 26 8.17 -12.39 -10.50
CA VAL A 26 6.94 -12.64 -11.28
C VAL A 26 6.85 -11.87 -12.60
N ALA A 27 7.91 -11.18 -13.02
CA ALA A 27 8.01 -10.60 -14.36
C ALA A 27 7.84 -11.68 -15.45
N GLY A 28 6.99 -11.41 -16.43
CA GLY A 28 6.59 -12.35 -17.48
C GLY A 28 5.42 -13.26 -17.10
N ALA A 29 5.02 -13.29 -15.83
CA ALA A 29 3.89 -14.10 -15.34
C ALA A 29 2.72 -13.24 -14.84
N PHE A 30 2.97 -12.29 -13.94
CA PHE A 30 1.95 -11.40 -13.39
C PHE A 30 1.85 -10.08 -14.17
N TYR A 31 2.95 -9.65 -14.77
CA TYR A 31 3.05 -8.45 -15.60
C TYR A 31 4.14 -8.67 -16.67
N PRO A 32 4.17 -7.91 -17.79
CA PRO A 32 5.15 -8.10 -18.86
C PRO A 32 6.61 -8.00 -18.39
N ALA A 33 7.48 -8.88 -18.88
CA ALA A 33 8.91 -8.82 -18.60
C ALA A 33 9.66 -7.77 -19.46
N ASP A 34 9.06 -7.36 -20.58
CA ASP A 34 9.58 -6.34 -21.47
C ASP A 34 9.28 -4.93 -20.92
N GLU A 35 10.29 -4.05 -20.85
CA GLU A 35 10.17 -2.71 -20.25
C GLU A 35 9.13 -1.85 -20.97
N ALA A 36 9.20 -1.78 -22.30
CA ALA A 36 8.32 -0.90 -23.08
C ALA A 36 6.86 -1.35 -22.98
N THR A 37 6.63 -2.66 -23.06
CA THR A 37 5.29 -3.25 -22.90
C THR A 37 4.74 -3.03 -21.50
N LEU A 38 5.56 -3.23 -20.46
CA LEU A 38 5.16 -3.01 -19.06
C LEU A 38 4.80 -1.54 -18.82
N ARG A 39 5.64 -0.61 -19.29
CA ARG A 39 5.41 0.83 -19.14
C ARG A 39 4.11 1.26 -19.83
N ALA A 40 3.90 0.83 -21.06
CA ALA A 40 2.67 1.13 -21.80
C ALA A 40 1.42 0.59 -21.09
N GLN A 41 1.46 -0.66 -20.61
CA GLN A 41 0.35 -1.26 -19.89
C GLN A 41 0.05 -0.52 -18.58
N VAL A 42 1.06 -0.18 -17.79
CA VAL A 42 0.87 0.57 -16.54
C VAL A 42 0.31 1.96 -16.82
N ALA A 43 0.82 2.67 -17.83
CA ALA A 43 0.32 3.99 -18.21
C ALA A 43 -1.16 3.94 -18.64
N GLU A 44 -1.57 2.93 -19.39
CA GLU A 44 -2.98 2.72 -19.77
C GLU A 44 -3.87 2.49 -18.54
N LEU A 45 -3.45 1.62 -17.62
CA LEU A 45 -4.19 1.33 -16.39
C LEU A 45 -4.33 2.56 -15.49
N LEU A 46 -3.27 3.37 -15.37
CA LEU A 46 -3.30 4.63 -14.63
C LEU A 46 -4.23 5.66 -15.31
N ALA A 47 -4.17 5.78 -16.63
CA ALA A 47 -5.03 6.70 -17.39
C ALA A 47 -6.51 6.32 -17.27
N ALA A 48 -6.85 5.03 -17.34
CA ALA A 48 -8.20 4.53 -17.15
C ALA A 48 -8.73 4.83 -15.74
N GLY A 49 -7.92 4.61 -14.70
CA GLY A 49 -8.26 4.96 -13.32
C GLY A 49 -8.47 6.48 -13.14
N ALA A 50 -7.62 7.30 -13.76
CA ALA A 50 -7.72 8.76 -13.68
C ALA A 50 -8.99 9.29 -14.36
N ALA A 51 -9.39 8.70 -15.49
CA ALA A 51 -10.61 9.08 -16.19
C ALA A 51 -11.89 8.80 -15.37
N ALA A 52 -11.84 7.84 -14.45
CA ALA A 52 -12.94 7.50 -13.55
C ALA A 52 -12.91 8.28 -12.21
N ALA A 53 -11.84 9.02 -11.93
CA ALA A 53 -11.67 9.70 -10.64
C ALA A 53 -12.46 11.02 -10.57
N GLU A 54 -13.02 11.29 -9.39
CA GLU A 54 -13.70 12.56 -9.11
C GLU A 54 -12.69 13.71 -8.96
N ALA A 55 -13.01 14.86 -9.55
CA ALA A 55 -12.18 16.06 -9.44
C ALA A 55 -12.22 16.64 -8.02
N GLY A 56 -11.07 17.15 -7.54
CA GLY A 56 -10.99 17.84 -6.25
C GLY A 56 -10.92 16.93 -5.02
N ALA A 57 -10.69 15.62 -5.19
CA ALA A 57 -10.50 14.70 -4.08
C ALA A 57 -9.29 15.09 -3.22
N ALA A 58 -9.32 14.74 -1.92
CA ALA A 58 -8.21 14.99 -1.01
C ALA A 58 -7.02 14.03 -1.29
N ALA A 59 -5.83 14.44 -0.83
CA ALA A 59 -4.62 13.63 -0.94
C ALA A 59 -4.75 12.36 -0.07
N PRO A 60 -4.65 11.15 -0.64
CA PRO A 60 -4.67 9.95 0.16
C PRO A 60 -3.36 9.80 0.95
N LYS A 61 -3.47 9.50 2.24
CA LYS A 61 -2.34 9.09 3.09
C LYS A 61 -2.03 7.61 2.92
N ALA A 62 -3.06 6.79 2.72
CA ALA A 62 -2.89 5.37 2.47
C ALA A 62 -3.78 4.86 1.32
N LEU A 63 -3.36 3.77 0.71
CA LEU A 63 -4.15 3.01 -0.27
C LEU A 63 -4.31 1.55 0.18
N ILE A 64 -5.41 0.93 -0.24
CA ILE A 64 -5.48 -0.53 -0.40
C ILE A 64 -5.59 -0.82 -1.91
N ALA A 65 -4.78 -1.74 -2.42
CA ALA A 65 -4.80 -2.14 -3.83
C ALA A 65 -4.53 -3.65 -4.00
N PRO A 66 -5.08 -4.29 -5.06
CA PRO A 66 -4.92 -5.72 -5.32
C PRO A 66 -3.56 -6.08 -5.92
N HIS A 67 -3.21 -7.37 -5.88
CA HIS A 67 -1.90 -7.89 -6.27
C HIS A 67 -1.91 -9.14 -7.17
N ALA A 68 -3.06 -9.53 -7.73
CA ALA A 68 -3.08 -10.51 -8.81
C ALA A 68 -2.37 -10.01 -10.09
N GLY A 69 -2.31 -10.87 -11.13
CA GLY A 69 -1.74 -10.48 -12.42
C GLY A 69 -2.49 -9.32 -13.06
N TYR A 70 -1.77 -8.45 -13.79
CA TYR A 70 -2.30 -7.19 -14.33
C TYR A 70 -3.49 -7.36 -15.26
N VAL A 71 -3.55 -8.48 -15.97
CA VAL A 71 -4.70 -8.82 -16.82
C VAL A 71 -6.01 -8.97 -16.01
N TYR A 72 -5.91 -9.31 -14.72
CA TYR A 72 -7.06 -9.49 -13.84
C TYR A 72 -7.30 -8.28 -12.93
N SER A 73 -6.32 -7.94 -12.08
CA SER A 73 -6.48 -6.92 -11.03
C SER A 73 -5.90 -5.55 -11.41
N GLY A 74 -5.11 -5.48 -12.49
CA GLY A 74 -4.47 -4.25 -12.95
C GLY A 74 -5.43 -3.07 -13.10
N PRO A 75 -6.64 -3.24 -13.68
CA PRO A 75 -7.63 -2.17 -13.76
C PRO A 75 -8.04 -1.60 -12.40
N VAL A 76 -8.16 -2.45 -11.38
CA VAL A 76 -8.56 -2.05 -10.02
C VAL A 76 -7.39 -1.38 -9.30
N ALA A 77 -6.16 -1.90 -9.45
CA ALA A 77 -4.95 -1.24 -8.96
C ALA A 77 -4.74 0.14 -9.62
N GLY A 78 -5.02 0.26 -10.92
CA GLY A 78 -4.98 1.53 -11.66
C GLY A 78 -5.87 2.60 -11.04
N SER A 79 -7.10 2.24 -10.64
CA SER A 79 -8.02 3.13 -9.91
C SER A 79 -7.42 3.64 -8.59
N ALA A 80 -6.73 2.78 -7.83
CA ALA A 80 -6.06 3.17 -6.58
C ALA A 80 -4.87 4.12 -6.82
N TYR A 81 -4.02 3.81 -7.79
CA TYR A 81 -2.81 4.62 -8.04
C TYR A 81 -3.10 5.93 -8.75
N ALA A 82 -4.09 5.98 -9.62
CA ALA A 82 -4.54 7.22 -10.25
C ALA A 82 -4.95 8.28 -9.20
N ARG A 83 -5.49 7.83 -8.05
CA ARG A 83 -5.82 8.69 -6.91
C ARG A 83 -4.61 9.34 -6.24
N VAL A 84 -3.39 8.95 -6.54
CA VAL A 84 -2.17 9.57 -6.01
C VAL A 84 -1.57 10.57 -7.00
N ALA A 85 -1.90 10.50 -8.30
CA ALA A 85 -1.27 11.29 -9.36
C ALA A 85 -1.15 12.80 -9.08
N PRO A 86 -2.18 13.50 -8.57
CA PRO A 86 -2.09 14.93 -8.28
C PRO A 86 -1.03 15.31 -7.22
N TRP A 87 -0.57 14.34 -6.43
CA TRP A 87 0.39 14.54 -5.33
C TRP A 87 1.71 13.78 -5.53
N ALA A 88 1.87 13.08 -6.66
CA ALA A 88 3.01 12.21 -6.93
C ALA A 88 4.37 12.91 -6.69
N GLY A 89 4.51 14.17 -7.11
CA GLY A 89 5.75 14.94 -6.95
C GLY A 89 6.16 15.25 -5.49
N ARG A 90 5.27 15.03 -4.52
CA ARG A 90 5.57 15.22 -3.08
C ARG A 90 6.08 13.95 -2.42
N ILE A 91 5.72 12.78 -2.95
CA ILE A 91 6.00 11.49 -2.31
C ILE A 91 7.45 11.10 -2.59
N ARG A 92 8.19 10.79 -1.52
CA ARG A 92 9.58 10.34 -1.55
C ARG A 92 9.76 8.98 -0.89
N ARG A 93 8.85 8.59 -0.02
CA ARG A 93 8.84 7.32 0.70
C ARG A 93 7.53 6.58 0.43
N VAL A 94 7.64 5.30 0.10
CA VAL A 94 6.48 4.39 0.03
C VAL A 94 6.65 3.30 1.06
N VAL A 95 5.73 3.24 2.02
CA VAL A 95 5.63 2.13 2.99
C VAL A 95 4.67 1.12 2.40
N LEU A 96 5.16 -0.05 1.99
CA LEU A 96 4.38 -1.05 1.28
C LEU A 96 4.26 -2.33 2.11
N LEU A 97 3.04 -2.67 2.50
CA LEU A 97 2.74 -3.86 3.28
C LEU A 97 1.94 -4.84 2.44
N GLY A 98 2.26 -6.13 2.53
CA GLY A 98 1.52 -7.18 1.84
C GLY A 98 1.64 -8.52 2.55
N PRO A 99 0.71 -9.46 2.33
CA PRO A 99 0.70 -10.74 3.03
C PRO A 99 1.89 -11.63 2.66
N SER A 100 2.26 -12.54 3.57
CA SER A 100 3.16 -13.65 3.27
C SER A 100 2.39 -14.84 2.69
N HIS A 101 2.65 -15.19 1.43
CA HIS A 101 2.08 -16.36 0.76
C HIS A 101 2.98 -17.59 0.82
N ARG A 102 4.30 -17.38 0.97
CA ARG A 102 5.31 -18.43 0.76
C ARG A 102 5.91 -18.97 2.04
N VAL A 103 6.04 -18.13 3.07
CA VAL A 103 6.81 -18.45 4.27
C VAL A 103 5.97 -18.22 5.53
N PRO A 104 5.85 -19.21 6.43
CA PRO A 104 5.27 -18.98 7.74
C PRO A 104 6.04 -17.88 8.49
N LEU A 105 5.33 -16.82 8.87
CA LEU A 105 5.95 -15.60 9.37
C LEU A 105 5.17 -15.09 10.58
N PRO A 106 5.65 -15.26 11.82
CA PRO A 106 5.13 -14.49 12.95
C PRO A 106 5.53 -13.02 12.80
N GLY A 107 4.59 -12.08 12.88
CA GLY A 107 4.87 -10.65 12.77
C GLY A 107 5.14 -10.18 11.33
N LEU A 108 6.09 -9.25 11.19
CA LEU A 108 6.45 -8.61 9.93
C LEU A 108 7.92 -8.85 9.58
N ALA A 109 8.23 -8.89 8.29
CA ALA A 109 9.57 -9.07 7.77
C ALA A 109 10.01 -7.89 6.89
N LEU A 110 11.15 -7.29 7.23
CA LEU A 110 11.95 -6.47 6.33
C LEU A 110 12.89 -7.36 5.50
N PRO A 111 13.29 -6.92 4.29
CA PRO A 111 14.27 -7.64 3.50
C PRO A 111 15.69 -7.41 4.04
N GLU A 112 16.63 -8.21 3.56
CA GLU A 112 18.05 -7.92 3.65
C GLU A 112 18.56 -7.17 2.42
N SER A 113 17.86 -7.29 1.28
CA SER A 113 18.13 -6.53 0.05
C SER A 113 18.04 -5.02 0.25
N GLU A 114 18.88 -4.29 -0.48
CA GLU A 114 18.95 -2.83 -0.54
C GLU A 114 18.26 -2.26 -1.77
N LEU A 115 18.05 -3.08 -2.81
CA LEU A 115 17.36 -2.71 -4.05
C LEU A 115 16.34 -3.79 -4.45
N PHE A 116 15.17 -3.36 -4.94
CA PHE A 116 14.20 -4.22 -5.62
C PHE A 116 14.25 -3.92 -7.11
N LEU A 117 14.44 -4.94 -7.95
CA LEU A 117 14.41 -4.77 -9.40
C LEU A 117 13.04 -5.08 -9.97
N THR A 118 12.64 -4.28 -10.95
CA THR A 118 11.58 -4.56 -11.91
C THR A 118 12.14 -4.38 -13.33
N PRO A 119 11.39 -4.74 -14.39
CA PRO A 119 11.77 -4.38 -15.75
C PRO A 119 11.91 -2.86 -15.97
N LEU A 120 11.30 -2.01 -15.13
CA LEU A 120 11.39 -0.55 -15.23
C LEU A 120 12.62 0.03 -14.49
N GLY A 121 13.42 -0.82 -13.84
CA GLY A 121 14.64 -0.42 -13.13
C GLY A 121 14.60 -0.73 -11.62
N ALA A 122 15.58 -0.17 -10.91
CA ALA A 122 15.76 -0.43 -9.48
C ALA A 122 14.98 0.55 -8.60
N VAL A 123 14.40 0.02 -7.52
CA VAL A 123 13.78 0.78 -6.43
C VAL A 123 14.64 0.60 -5.17
N PRO A 124 15.20 1.69 -4.60
CA PRO A 124 15.99 1.59 -3.38
C PRO A 124 15.12 1.34 -2.16
N VAL A 125 15.60 0.49 -1.25
CA VAL A 125 15.03 0.35 0.09
C VAL A 125 15.44 1.56 0.94
N ASP A 126 14.48 2.18 1.59
CA ASP A 126 14.71 3.25 2.55
C ASP A 126 15.36 2.68 3.83
N ALA A 127 16.66 2.93 3.98
CA ALA A 127 17.42 2.46 5.12
C ALA A 127 16.97 3.09 6.45
N GLU A 128 16.54 4.36 6.46
CA GLU A 128 16.05 5.05 7.66
C GLU A 128 14.71 4.47 8.10
N GLY A 129 13.76 4.34 7.16
CA GLY A 129 12.47 3.72 7.40
C GLY A 129 12.61 2.26 7.86
N ALA A 130 13.47 1.48 7.19
CA ALA A 130 13.76 0.12 7.61
C ALA A 130 14.39 0.05 9.03
N ALA A 131 15.25 1.02 9.39
CA ALA A 131 15.82 1.08 10.73
C ALA A 131 14.79 1.45 11.80
N LEU A 132 13.83 2.33 11.50
CA LEU A 132 12.71 2.65 12.40
C LEU A 132 11.85 1.42 12.67
N ALA A 133 11.43 0.72 11.60
CA ALA A 133 10.63 -0.50 11.72
C ALA A 133 11.37 -1.62 12.49
N ALA A 134 12.67 -1.81 12.23
CA ALA A 134 13.47 -2.84 12.89
C ALA A 134 13.66 -2.65 14.40
N ARG A 135 13.28 -1.50 14.98
CA ARG A 135 13.27 -1.29 16.44
C ARG A 135 12.07 -1.95 17.13
N LEU A 136 11.02 -2.28 16.37
CA LEU A 136 9.80 -2.87 16.91
C LEU A 136 9.97 -4.40 17.04
N PRO A 137 9.61 -5.00 18.18
CA PRO A 137 9.86 -6.42 18.45
C PRO A 137 9.13 -7.38 17.50
N GLN A 138 8.02 -6.93 16.91
CA GLN A 138 7.26 -7.66 15.90
C GLN A 138 7.88 -7.65 14.50
N VAL A 139 8.94 -6.87 14.27
CA VAL A 139 9.62 -6.76 12.97
C VAL A 139 10.96 -7.48 13.00
N ARG A 140 11.19 -8.37 12.04
CA ARG A 140 12.48 -9.03 11.84
C ARG A 140 13.02 -8.81 10.43
N ARG A 141 14.30 -9.05 10.21
CA ARG A 141 14.85 -9.21 8.85
C ARG A 141 14.75 -10.66 8.43
N LEU A 142 14.19 -10.92 7.25
CA LEU A 142 14.03 -12.27 6.72
C LEU A 142 13.91 -12.22 5.19
N GLU A 143 15.03 -12.37 4.49
CA GLU A 143 15.08 -12.30 3.02
C GLU A 143 14.21 -13.37 2.34
N GLN A 144 14.10 -14.55 2.93
CA GLN A 144 13.29 -15.66 2.39
C GLN A 144 11.81 -15.30 2.29
N ALA A 145 11.31 -14.41 3.16
CA ALA A 145 9.94 -13.92 3.07
C ALA A 145 9.73 -13.00 1.86
N HIS A 146 10.80 -12.41 1.31
CA HIS A 146 10.74 -11.46 0.19
C HIS A 146 11.10 -12.09 -1.16
N ALA A 147 12.03 -13.05 -1.18
CA ALA A 147 12.70 -13.54 -2.39
C ALA A 147 11.75 -14.01 -3.51
N PHE A 148 10.62 -14.63 -3.14
CA PHE A 148 9.60 -15.12 -4.08
C PHE A 148 8.19 -14.59 -3.77
N GLU A 149 8.08 -13.59 -2.89
CA GLU A 149 6.81 -12.97 -2.56
C GLU A 149 6.44 -11.95 -3.63
N HIS A 150 5.22 -12.06 -4.14
CA HIS A 150 4.73 -11.27 -5.25
C HIS A 150 3.86 -10.10 -4.79
N SER A 151 3.26 -10.19 -3.60
CA SER A 151 2.30 -9.21 -3.10
C SER A 151 2.86 -7.80 -3.04
N LEU A 152 4.17 -7.63 -2.82
CA LEU A 152 4.82 -6.31 -2.85
C LEU A 152 5.26 -5.91 -4.28
N GLU A 153 5.78 -6.87 -5.04
CA GLU A 153 6.44 -6.59 -6.33
C GLU A 153 5.51 -6.00 -7.38
N VAL A 154 4.30 -6.53 -7.49
CA VAL A 154 3.29 -6.12 -8.48
C VAL A 154 2.87 -4.65 -8.36
N HIS A 155 3.11 -4.01 -7.22
CA HIS A 155 2.84 -2.59 -7.00
C HIS A 155 3.97 -1.69 -7.52
N LEU A 156 5.19 -2.21 -7.63
CA LEU A 156 6.37 -1.41 -7.95
C LEU A 156 6.31 -0.76 -9.34
N PRO A 157 5.85 -1.44 -10.42
CA PRO A 157 5.75 -0.78 -11.71
C PRO A 157 4.78 0.40 -11.73
N PHE A 158 3.63 0.30 -11.05
CA PHE A 158 2.69 1.42 -10.88
C PHE A 158 3.36 2.60 -10.15
N LEU A 159 4.06 2.32 -9.05
CA LEU A 159 4.73 3.36 -8.26
C LEU A 159 5.89 4.02 -9.02
N GLN A 160 6.67 3.25 -9.78
CA GLN A 160 7.78 3.78 -10.60
C GLN A 160 7.29 4.71 -11.71
N GLU A 161 6.23 4.31 -12.42
CA GLU A 161 5.65 5.14 -13.47
C GLU A 161 4.97 6.39 -12.91
N LEU A 162 4.33 6.27 -11.74
CA LEU A 162 3.59 7.38 -11.14
C LEU A 162 4.48 8.41 -10.44
N LEU A 163 5.44 7.95 -9.61
CA LEU A 163 6.18 8.80 -8.67
C LEU A 163 7.54 9.24 -9.20
N GLY A 164 8.11 8.52 -10.17
CA GLY A 164 9.53 8.67 -10.52
C GLY A 164 10.42 8.19 -9.36
N PRO A 165 11.45 8.96 -8.93
CA PRO A 165 12.34 8.55 -7.85
C PRO A 165 11.67 8.54 -6.45
N PHE A 166 11.62 7.37 -5.82
CA PHE A 166 11.19 7.18 -4.43
C PHE A 166 12.01 6.08 -3.74
N ALA A 167 11.93 6.00 -2.41
CA ALA A 167 12.50 4.92 -1.61
C ALA A 167 11.39 4.07 -0.95
N LEU A 168 11.62 2.77 -0.84
CA LEU A 168 10.64 1.78 -0.41
C LEU A 168 10.92 1.28 1.01
N VAL A 169 9.91 1.20 1.87
CA VAL A 169 9.94 0.39 3.08
C VAL A 169 9.04 -0.84 2.85
N PRO A 170 9.59 -1.95 2.33
CA PRO A 170 8.80 -3.14 2.02
C PRO A 170 8.67 -4.03 3.25
N LEU A 171 7.43 -4.38 3.60
CA LEU A 171 7.08 -5.21 4.75
C LEU A 171 6.20 -6.37 4.29
N VAL A 172 6.73 -7.58 4.37
CA VAL A 172 5.90 -8.78 4.27
C VAL A 172 5.27 -9.02 5.64
N VAL A 173 3.95 -9.19 5.68
CA VAL A 173 3.15 -9.32 6.90
C VAL A 173 2.63 -10.74 6.96
N GLY A 174 3.03 -11.49 7.98
CA GLY A 174 2.50 -12.82 8.23
C GLY A 174 1.41 -12.78 9.29
N ASP A 175 1.50 -13.70 10.24
CA ASP A 175 0.60 -13.78 11.39
C ASP A 175 0.93 -12.69 12.40
N ALA A 176 0.23 -11.57 12.28
CA ALA A 176 0.40 -10.38 13.11
C ALA A 176 -0.96 -9.86 13.57
N GLU A 177 -1.06 -9.52 14.85
CA GLU A 177 -2.22 -8.85 15.40
C GLU A 177 -2.39 -7.44 14.80
N PRO A 178 -3.63 -6.93 14.65
CA PRO A 178 -3.89 -5.61 14.07
C PRO A 178 -3.09 -4.50 14.76
N GLU A 179 -3.00 -4.50 16.09
CA GLU A 179 -2.25 -3.52 16.86
C GLU A 179 -0.76 -3.53 16.52
N ALA A 180 -0.17 -4.71 16.33
CA ALA A 180 1.26 -4.84 16.02
C ALA A 180 1.60 -4.24 14.65
N VAL A 181 0.72 -4.43 13.66
CA VAL A 181 0.85 -3.78 12.35
C VAL A 181 0.61 -2.27 12.47
N ALA A 182 -0.40 -1.85 13.23
CA ALA A 182 -0.70 -0.43 13.43
C ALA A 182 0.48 0.31 14.07
N GLU A 183 1.15 -0.26 15.07
CA GLU A 183 2.37 0.31 15.66
C GLU A 183 3.50 0.52 14.64
N VAL A 184 3.67 -0.42 13.70
CA VAL A 184 4.65 -0.27 12.61
C VAL A 184 4.25 0.88 11.69
N LEU A 185 2.97 0.98 11.33
CA LEU A 185 2.46 2.10 10.52
C LEU A 185 2.62 3.44 11.22
N GLU A 186 2.37 3.52 12.53
CA GLU A 186 2.55 4.74 13.32
C GLU A 186 4.03 5.19 13.34
N ALA A 187 4.96 4.25 13.49
CA ALA A 187 6.40 4.53 13.44
C ALA A 187 6.88 5.01 12.06
N LEU A 188 6.17 4.62 10.99
CA LEU A 188 6.51 4.92 9.59
C LEU A 188 5.59 5.98 8.96
N TRP A 189 4.72 6.63 9.73
CA TRP A 189 3.60 7.42 9.19
C TRP A 189 4.03 8.58 8.27
N GLY A 190 5.12 9.26 8.65
CA GLY A 190 5.68 10.42 7.93
C GLY A 190 4.70 11.58 7.72
N GLY A 191 5.13 12.56 6.93
CA GLY A 191 4.34 13.70 6.46
C GLY A 191 3.80 13.48 5.04
N GLU A 192 3.61 14.56 4.27
CA GLU A 192 3.13 14.46 2.88
C GLU A 192 4.08 13.69 1.94
N GLU A 193 5.34 13.51 2.35
CA GLU A 193 6.35 12.77 1.60
C GLU A 193 6.20 11.25 1.68
N THR A 194 5.34 10.76 2.57
CA THR A 194 5.17 9.33 2.83
C THR A 194 3.78 8.85 2.41
N LEU A 195 3.74 7.92 1.46
CA LEU A 195 2.56 7.16 1.06
C LEU A 195 2.59 5.77 1.69
N ILE A 196 1.47 5.34 2.26
CA ILE A 196 1.28 3.96 2.74
C ILE A 196 0.47 3.18 1.69
N VAL A 197 0.92 1.99 1.34
CA VAL A 197 0.19 1.09 0.44
C VAL A 197 0.03 -0.26 1.12
N VAL A 198 -1.21 -0.72 1.22
CA VAL A 198 -1.57 -2.05 1.69
C VAL A 198 -2.01 -2.90 0.51
N SER A 199 -1.35 -4.03 0.36
CA SER A 199 -1.55 -4.97 -0.73
C SER A 199 -2.52 -6.07 -0.33
N SER A 200 -3.63 -6.23 -1.06
CA SER A 200 -4.58 -7.33 -0.83
C SER A 200 -5.53 -7.57 -2.00
N ASP A 201 -5.67 -8.83 -2.39
CA ASP A 201 -6.88 -9.33 -3.05
C ASP A 201 -7.95 -9.68 -1.98
N LEU A 202 -9.21 -9.85 -2.40
CA LEU A 202 -10.35 -10.12 -1.53
C LEU A 202 -10.71 -11.62 -1.48
N SER A 203 -11.96 -11.99 -1.74
CA SER A 203 -12.40 -13.39 -1.74
C SER A 203 -11.71 -14.22 -2.83
N HIS A 204 -11.61 -15.54 -2.63
CA HIS A 204 -10.94 -16.45 -3.55
C HIS A 204 -11.78 -17.71 -3.81
N TYR A 205 -11.78 -18.18 -5.06
CA TYR A 205 -12.34 -19.47 -5.49
C TYR A 205 -13.84 -19.64 -5.21
N LEU A 206 -14.59 -18.53 -5.20
CA LEU A 206 -16.05 -18.54 -5.11
C LEU A 206 -16.67 -18.36 -6.49
N ASP A 207 -17.91 -18.81 -6.65
CA ASP A 207 -18.72 -18.40 -7.80
C ASP A 207 -18.93 -16.88 -7.77
N TYR A 208 -19.13 -16.30 -8.95
CA TYR A 208 -19.21 -14.84 -9.13
C TYR A 208 -20.21 -14.14 -8.19
N GLU A 209 -21.40 -14.70 -7.95
CA GLU A 209 -22.41 -14.07 -7.10
C GLU A 209 -22.06 -14.17 -5.61
N SER A 210 -21.52 -15.32 -5.18
CA SER A 210 -20.98 -15.49 -3.83
C SER A 210 -19.82 -14.54 -3.54
N ALA A 211 -18.87 -14.42 -4.48
CA ALA A 211 -17.75 -13.49 -4.38
C ALA A 211 -18.24 -12.04 -4.25
N ARG A 212 -19.11 -11.57 -5.14
CA ARG A 212 -19.67 -10.21 -5.07
C ARG A 212 -20.34 -9.90 -3.73
N ARG A 213 -21.08 -10.84 -3.16
CA ARG A 213 -21.71 -10.67 -1.84
C ARG A 213 -20.67 -10.55 -0.73
N LEU A 214 -19.69 -11.44 -0.71
CA LEU A 214 -18.64 -11.44 0.32
C LEU A 214 -17.73 -10.21 0.21
N ASP A 215 -17.37 -9.83 -1.01
CA ASP A 215 -16.54 -8.65 -1.28
C ASP A 215 -17.27 -7.36 -0.92
N ALA A 216 -18.59 -7.27 -1.16
CA ALA A 216 -19.39 -6.12 -0.71
C ALA A 216 -19.45 -6.00 0.83
N LEU A 217 -19.54 -7.13 1.54
CA LEU A 217 -19.45 -7.14 3.01
C LEU A 217 -18.06 -6.72 3.50
N THR A 218 -17.01 -7.19 2.83
CA THR A 218 -15.62 -6.84 3.12
C THR A 218 -15.38 -5.35 2.88
N ALA A 219 -15.87 -4.81 1.76
CA ALA A 219 -15.80 -3.39 1.43
C ALA A 219 -16.49 -2.53 2.49
N ARG A 220 -17.68 -2.93 2.93
CA ARG A 220 -18.40 -2.26 4.01
C ARG A 220 -17.60 -2.29 5.32
N ALA A 221 -17.00 -3.42 5.68
CA ALA A 221 -16.17 -3.52 6.88
C ALA A 221 -14.96 -2.57 6.82
N ILE A 222 -14.29 -2.47 5.67
CA ILE A 222 -13.18 -1.52 5.45
C ILE A 222 -13.68 -0.08 5.57
N GLN A 223 -14.82 0.26 4.95
CA GLN A 223 -15.41 1.60 4.98
C GLN A 223 -15.86 2.02 6.39
N GLU A 224 -16.33 1.07 7.20
CA GLU A 224 -16.71 1.28 8.60
C GLU A 224 -15.50 1.17 9.56
N LEU A 225 -14.28 0.97 9.04
CA LEU A 225 -13.04 0.77 9.80
C LEU A 225 -13.14 -0.36 10.83
N ARG A 226 -13.70 -1.51 10.45
CA ARG A 226 -13.97 -2.68 11.32
C ARG A 226 -12.98 -3.84 11.10
N PRO A 227 -11.78 -3.83 11.73
CA PRO A 227 -10.77 -4.86 11.53
C PRO A 227 -11.24 -6.26 11.92
N GLU A 228 -12.11 -6.39 12.92
CA GLU A 228 -12.65 -7.68 13.36
C GLU A 228 -13.54 -8.37 12.33
N ALA A 229 -14.01 -7.64 11.31
CA ALA A 229 -14.89 -8.16 10.26
C ALA A 229 -14.16 -8.58 8.98
N VAL A 230 -12.84 -8.33 8.87
CA VAL A 230 -12.02 -8.76 7.73
C VAL A 230 -11.18 -9.98 8.14
N GLY A 231 -11.74 -11.15 7.83
CA GLY A 231 -11.19 -12.46 8.20
C GLY A 231 -10.43 -13.18 7.06
N PRO A 232 -10.07 -14.46 7.25
CA PRO A 232 -9.32 -15.28 6.28
C PRO A 232 -10.01 -15.47 4.93
N HIS A 233 -11.34 -15.43 4.90
CA HIS A 233 -12.11 -15.67 3.68
C HIS A 233 -12.40 -14.37 2.90
N GLN A 234 -12.18 -13.23 3.54
CA GLN A 234 -12.47 -11.90 3.02
C GLN A 234 -11.31 -11.32 2.24
N ALA A 235 -10.08 -11.54 2.69
CA ALA A 235 -8.89 -10.94 2.10
C ALA A 235 -7.61 -11.72 2.43
N CYS A 236 -6.75 -11.95 1.43
CA CYS A 236 -5.43 -12.53 1.67
C CYS A 236 -4.54 -11.59 2.51
N GLY A 237 -4.66 -10.28 2.31
CA GLY A 237 -4.00 -9.21 3.05
C GLY A 237 -4.75 -8.76 4.30
N ARG A 238 -5.55 -9.62 4.95
CA ARG A 238 -6.31 -9.26 6.15
C ARG A 238 -5.46 -8.63 7.26
N HIS A 239 -4.25 -9.14 7.50
CA HIS A 239 -3.38 -8.65 8.57
C HIS A 239 -2.91 -7.20 8.32
N PRO A 240 -2.33 -6.87 7.14
CA PRO A 240 -2.00 -5.48 6.85
C PRO A 240 -3.23 -4.57 6.71
N ILE A 241 -4.36 -5.06 6.19
CA ILE A 241 -5.63 -4.30 6.17
C ILE A 241 -6.03 -3.94 7.61
N ASN A 242 -6.13 -4.92 8.50
CA ASN A 242 -6.62 -4.72 9.85
C ASN A 242 -5.75 -3.74 10.64
N GLY A 243 -4.42 -3.80 10.48
CA GLY A 243 -3.52 -2.80 11.05
C GLY A 243 -3.74 -1.40 10.50
N LEU A 244 -3.96 -1.27 9.19
CA LEU A 244 -4.30 0.01 8.58
C LEU A 244 -5.65 0.55 9.10
N LEU A 245 -6.68 -0.29 9.26
CA LEU A 245 -7.97 0.15 9.80
C LEU A 245 -7.84 0.68 11.24
N VAL A 246 -7.01 0.04 12.07
CA VAL A 246 -6.69 0.52 13.42
C VAL A 246 -5.97 1.86 13.38
N ALA A 247 -4.93 2.00 12.54
CA ALA A 247 -4.19 3.27 12.40
C ALA A 247 -5.08 4.40 11.82
N ALA A 248 -5.88 4.10 10.80
CA ALA A 248 -6.83 5.02 10.20
C ALA A 248 -7.83 5.56 11.22
N ARG A 249 -8.36 4.70 12.11
CA ARG A 249 -9.26 5.11 13.19
C ARG A 249 -8.58 6.09 14.16
N ARG A 250 -7.32 5.80 14.56
CA ARG A 250 -6.53 6.66 15.46
C ARG A 250 -6.21 8.02 14.83
N ARG A 251 -5.99 8.03 13.52
CA ARG A 251 -5.57 9.21 12.74
C ARG A 251 -6.73 9.96 12.08
N GLY A 252 -7.97 9.52 12.30
CA GLY A 252 -9.16 10.15 11.73
C GLY A 252 -9.20 10.11 10.19
N LEU A 253 -8.67 9.06 9.57
CA LEU A 253 -8.76 8.87 8.13
C LEU A 253 -10.13 8.33 7.74
N VAL A 254 -10.63 8.76 6.59
CA VAL A 254 -11.87 8.29 5.98
C VAL A 254 -11.53 7.41 4.77
N PRO A 255 -11.93 6.14 4.77
CA PRO A 255 -11.80 5.26 3.61
C PRO A 255 -12.83 5.61 2.51
N GLU A 256 -12.34 5.79 1.29
CA GLU A 256 -13.11 5.97 0.06
C GLU A 256 -12.96 4.71 -0.78
N LEU A 257 -14.07 4.05 -1.12
CA LEU A 257 -14.06 2.93 -2.07
C LEU A 257 -13.94 3.51 -3.48
N LEU A 258 -12.92 3.07 -4.21
CA LEU A 258 -12.61 3.55 -5.55
C LEU A 258 -13.10 2.60 -6.63
N ASP A 259 -12.98 1.30 -6.36
CA ASP A 259 -13.28 0.24 -7.33
C ASP A 259 -13.50 -1.08 -6.57
N LEU A 260 -14.45 -1.88 -7.04
CA LEU A 260 -14.78 -3.20 -6.49
C LEU A 260 -15.24 -4.11 -7.62
N ARG A 261 -14.40 -5.08 -7.98
CA ARG A 261 -14.61 -5.99 -9.12
C ARG A 261 -14.04 -7.37 -8.80
N SER A 262 -14.28 -8.33 -9.66
CA SER A 262 -13.67 -9.66 -9.59
C SER A 262 -12.90 -9.97 -10.87
N SER A 263 -12.14 -11.07 -10.88
CA SER A 263 -11.54 -11.59 -12.11
C SER A 263 -12.57 -11.84 -13.21
N GLY A 264 -13.83 -12.16 -12.87
CA GLY A 264 -14.93 -12.35 -13.80
C GLY A 264 -15.50 -11.06 -14.42
N ASP A 265 -15.08 -9.88 -13.91
CA ASP A 265 -15.39 -8.56 -14.47
C ASP A 265 -14.29 -8.05 -15.40
N THR A 266 -13.14 -8.74 -15.42
CA THR A 266 -11.99 -8.39 -16.23
C THR A 266 -11.71 -9.48 -17.27
N ALA A 267 -10.71 -10.33 -17.04
CA ALA A 267 -10.23 -11.30 -18.02
C ALA A 267 -10.41 -12.77 -17.63
N GLY A 268 -11.02 -13.04 -16.48
CA GLY A 268 -11.25 -14.38 -15.95
C GLY A 268 -12.66 -14.93 -16.25
N PRO A 269 -12.85 -16.26 -16.13
CA PRO A 269 -14.16 -16.86 -16.18
C PRO A 269 -14.96 -16.51 -14.90
N ARG A 270 -16.28 -16.80 -14.89
CA ARG A 270 -17.20 -16.45 -13.79
C ARG A 270 -17.61 -17.63 -12.89
N ASP A 271 -17.08 -18.81 -13.16
CA ASP A 271 -17.32 -20.03 -12.39
C ASP A 271 -16.53 -20.06 -11.09
N GLN A 272 -15.29 -19.58 -11.11
CA GLN A 272 -14.46 -19.35 -9.92
C GLN A 272 -13.67 -18.06 -10.09
N VAL A 273 -13.92 -17.10 -9.20
CA VAL A 273 -13.32 -15.76 -9.28
C VAL A 273 -12.49 -15.42 -8.05
N VAL A 274 -11.63 -14.42 -8.23
CA VAL A 274 -10.96 -13.70 -7.14
C VAL A 274 -11.51 -12.28 -7.09
N GLY A 275 -11.85 -11.81 -5.90
CA GLY A 275 -12.32 -10.45 -5.65
C GLY A 275 -11.18 -9.45 -5.56
N TYR A 276 -11.41 -8.22 -6.00
CA TYR A 276 -10.46 -7.12 -6.01
C TYR A 276 -11.14 -5.84 -5.55
N GLY A 277 -10.47 -5.08 -4.69
CA GLY A 277 -10.95 -3.76 -4.30
C GLY A 277 -9.82 -2.74 -4.18
N ALA A 278 -10.17 -1.49 -4.42
CA ALA A 278 -9.29 -0.35 -4.29
C ALA A 278 -9.89 0.68 -3.34
N TRP A 279 -9.08 1.15 -2.38
CA TRP A 279 -9.49 2.19 -1.45
C TRP A 279 -8.42 3.27 -1.32
N ALA A 280 -8.87 4.50 -1.11
CA ALA A 280 -8.05 5.62 -0.65
C ALA A 280 -8.43 5.98 0.79
N PHE A 281 -7.44 6.28 1.62
CA PHE A 281 -7.66 6.76 2.98
C PHE A 281 -7.21 8.21 3.06
N VAL A 282 -8.16 9.12 3.10
CA VAL A 282 -7.93 10.56 3.13
C VAL A 282 -8.14 11.11 4.54
N PRO A 283 -7.47 12.20 4.94
CA PRO A 283 -7.82 12.90 6.16
C PRO A 283 -9.29 13.31 6.13
N ARG A 284 -10.00 13.21 7.26
CA ARG A 284 -11.33 13.80 7.37
C ARG A 284 -11.21 15.29 7.06
N GLY A 285 -11.89 15.75 6.00
CA GLY A 285 -11.92 17.17 5.68
C GLY A 285 -12.41 17.97 6.88
N GLU A 286 -11.79 19.11 7.16
CA GLU A 286 -12.41 20.13 7.99
C GLU A 286 -13.73 20.50 7.29
N GLY A 287 -14.86 20.01 7.82
CA GLY A 287 -16.13 20.66 7.54
C GLY A 287 -16.02 22.13 7.93
N PRO A 288 -16.90 23.02 7.44
CA PRO A 288 -16.88 24.41 7.89
C PRO A 288 -17.15 24.41 9.40
N GLU A 289 -16.08 24.47 10.20
CA GLU A 289 -16.19 24.63 11.63
C GLU A 289 -16.95 25.92 11.83
N GLY A 290 -18.07 25.81 12.55
CA GLY A 290 -18.90 26.92 12.94
C GLY A 290 -17.99 28.01 13.46
N ARG A 291 -17.96 29.14 12.74
CA ARG A 291 -17.50 30.41 13.30
C ARG A 291 -18.30 30.56 14.58
N GLY A 292 -17.65 30.30 15.71
CA GLY A 292 -18.22 30.55 17.02
C GLY A 292 -18.70 32.00 16.99
N GLU A 293 -20.00 32.18 17.16
CA GLU A 293 -20.53 33.45 17.63
C GLU A 293 -19.86 33.71 18.99
N GLY A 294 -18.77 34.46 18.96
CA GLY A 294 -18.22 35.08 20.15
C GLY A 294 -19.30 35.98 20.75
N PRO A 295 -19.47 36.00 22.07
CA PRO A 295 -20.44 36.89 22.71
C PRO A 295 -20.06 38.33 22.37
N GLY A 296 -21.01 39.05 21.77
CA GLY A 296 -20.83 40.45 21.40
C GLY A 296 -20.49 41.30 22.61
N GLU A 297 -19.26 41.83 22.64
CA GLU A 297 -18.90 42.93 23.51
C GLU A 297 -19.51 44.22 22.95
N GLY A 298 -20.57 44.70 23.61
CA GLY A 298 -21.16 45.99 23.37
C GLY A 298 -20.20 47.12 23.74
N HIS A 299 -19.61 47.76 22.73
CA HIS A 299 -18.88 49.02 22.89
C HIS A 299 -19.83 50.19 22.66
N GLY A 300 -20.54 50.61 23.72
CA GLY A 300 -21.28 51.87 23.76
C GLY A 300 -20.31 53.02 24.03
N GLY A 301 -19.97 53.75 22.98
CA GLY A 301 -19.03 54.87 22.98
C GLY A 301 -19.43 56.02 23.92
N ASN A 302 -18.40 56.55 24.56
CA ASN A 302 -18.43 57.75 25.39
C ASN A 302 -18.35 58.97 24.46
N ASP A 303 -19.46 59.70 24.25
CA ASP A 303 -19.45 60.97 23.52
C ASP A 303 -19.37 62.14 24.52
N ALA A 304 -18.22 62.81 24.47
CA ALA A 304 -17.95 64.01 25.23
C ALA A 304 -18.01 65.22 24.30
N GLY A 305 -18.99 66.10 24.52
CA GLY A 305 -18.79 67.53 24.37
C GLY A 305 -19.82 68.29 23.54
N ARG A 306 -20.74 68.97 24.22
CA ARG A 306 -21.02 70.38 23.91
C ARG A 306 -21.59 71.14 25.11
N ARG A 307 -21.09 72.38 25.20
CA ARG A 307 -21.19 73.38 26.26
C ARG A 307 -22.54 74.15 26.28
N PRO A 308 -22.77 75.00 27.30
CA PRO A 308 -24.10 75.37 27.78
C PRO A 308 -24.60 76.72 27.27
N SER A 309 -25.91 76.90 27.39
CA SER A 309 -26.63 78.16 27.65
C SER A 309 -28.01 77.82 28.18
#